data_AF-A0A2R6FV88-F1
#
_entry.id   AF-A0A2R6FV88-F1
#
_cell.length_a   1.000
_cell.length_b   1.000
_cell.length_c   1.000
_cell.angle_alpha   90.00
_cell.angle_beta   90.00
_cell.angle_gamma   90.00
#
_symmetry.space_group_name_H-M   'P 1'
#
loop_
_entity.id
_entity.type
_entity.pdbx_description
1 polymer ?
#
loop_
_entity_poly.entity_id
_entity_poly.type
_entity_poly.pdbx_seq_one_letter_code
_entity_poly.pdbx_strand_id
1 'polypeptide(L)' 'MSVSGLCHVCESAEASHICDQCGRAVCDQHHDDAFGLCLDCSAGVGRGSGSGTGEEPGHNDTGDNVRF' A
#
# COMPACT_ATOMS: atom_id res chain seq x y z
N MET A 1 -8.08 -9.19 -29.11
CA MET A 1 -6.62 -9.23 -28.96
C MET A 1 -6.33 -9.08 -27.48
N SER A 2 -5.83 -10.13 -26.82
CA SER A 2 -5.70 -10.20 -25.36
C SER A 2 -4.37 -9.60 -24.95
N VAL A 3 -4.40 -8.46 -24.25
CA VAL A 3 -3.21 -7.85 -23.66
C VAL A 3 -2.85 -8.65 -22.41
N SER A 4 -1.99 -9.66 -22.58
CA SER A 4 -1.60 -10.57 -21.51
C SER A 4 -0.12 -10.40 -21.25
N GLY A 5 0.25 -9.36 -20.48
CA GLY A 5 1.64 -9.18 -20.05
C GLY A 5 2.14 -7.74 -19.90
N LEU A 6 1.27 -6.76 -19.62
CA LEU A 6 1.74 -5.43 -19.20
C LEU A 6 1.78 -5.34 -17.68
N CYS A 7 2.69 -4.52 -17.17
CA CYS A 7 2.76 -4.19 -15.76
C CYS A 7 1.43 -3.57 -15.31
N HIS A 8 0.77 -4.17 -14.33
CA HIS A 8 -0.50 -3.67 -13.79
C HIS A 8 -0.37 -2.35 -13.00
N VAL A 9 0.85 -1.83 -12.82
CA VAL A 9 1.12 -0.58 -12.09
C VAL A 9 1.26 0.59 -13.05
N CYS A 10 2.11 0.46 -14.08
CA CYS A 10 2.32 1.53 -15.06
C CYS A 10 1.59 1.33 -16.39
N GLU A 11 1.09 0.12 -16.65
CA GLU A 11 0.35 -0.28 -17.86
C GLU A 11 1.06 0.07 -19.18
N SER A 12 2.38 0.29 -19.11
CA SER A 12 3.20 0.82 -20.20
C SER A 12 4.36 -0.10 -20.55
N ALA A 13 4.90 -0.81 -19.57
CA ALA A 13 6.00 -1.76 -19.74
C ALA A 13 5.49 -3.20 -19.67
N GLU A 14 6.19 -4.13 -20.30
CA GLU A 14 5.90 -5.56 -20.16
C GLU A 14 6.19 -6.04 -18.73
N ALA A 15 5.34 -6.90 -18.21
CA ALA A 15 5.51 -7.51 -16.90
C ALA A 15 6.48 -8.69 -16.99
N SER A 16 7.57 -8.62 -16.23
CA SER A 16 8.61 -9.64 -16.11
C SER A 16 8.49 -10.46 -14.83
N HIS A 17 7.90 -9.88 -13.78
CA HIS A 17 7.80 -10.45 -12.44
C HIS A 17 6.34 -10.58 -11.99
N ILE A 18 6.07 -11.54 -11.12
CA ILE A 18 4.75 -11.70 -10.49
C ILE A 18 4.91 -11.53 -8.98
N CYS A 19 4.12 -10.64 -8.40
CA CYS A 19 4.11 -10.43 -6.96
C CYS A 19 3.44 -11.62 -6.24
N ASP A 20 4.15 -12.32 -5.37
CA ASP A 20 3.62 -13.45 -4.59
C ASP A 20 2.55 -13.05 -3.55
N GLN A 21 2.46 -11.78 -3.16
CA GLN A 21 1.44 -11.33 -2.20
C GLN A 21 0.09 -11.05 -2.84
N CYS A 22 0.05 -10.38 -3.99
CA CYS A 22 -1.20 -9.98 -4.63
C CYS A 22 -1.46 -10.62 -6.00
N GLY A 23 -0.51 -11.39 -6.53
CA GLY A 23 -0.62 -12.09 -7.82
C GLY A 23 -0.54 -11.18 -9.05
N ARG A 24 -0.18 -9.90 -8.88
CA ARG A 24 -0.08 -8.94 -10.00
C ARG A 24 1.24 -9.10 -10.75
N ALA A 25 1.16 -9.02 -12.08
CA ALA A 25 2.32 -8.97 -12.95
C ALA A 25 2.89 -7.53 -13.01
N VAL A 26 4.19 -7.37 -12.74
CA VAL A 26 4.89 -6.09 -12.66
C VAL A 26 6.21 -6.14 -13.43
N CYS A 27 6.69 -4.97 -13.89
CA CYS A 27 8.02 -4.85 -14.46
C CYS A 27 9.07 -4.69 -13.36
N ASP A 28 10.36 -4.86 -13.70
CA ASP A 28 11.50 -4.70 -12.77
C ASP A 28 11.50 -3.36 -12.02
N GLN A 29 10.96 -2.30 -12.62
CA GLN A 29 10.86 -0.98 -11.98
C GLN A 29 9.86 -0.95 -10.81
N HIS A 30 8.80 -1.76 -10.89
CA HIS A 30 7.74 -1.83 -9.88
C HIS A 30 7.82 -3.12 -9.05
N HIS A 31 8.84 -3.93 -9.30
CA HIS A 31 9.24 -5.07 -8.51
C HIS A 31 10.25 -4.62 -7.46
N ASP A 32 10.10 -5.12 -6.25
CA ASP A 32 11.00 -4.93 -5.14
C ASP A 32 11.81 -6.22 -4.99
N ASP A 33 13.05 -6.22 -5.49
CA ASP A 33 13.93 -7.39 -5.42
C ASP A 33 14.35 -7.76 -3.99
N ALA A 34 14.25 -6.82 -3.04
CA ALA A 34 14.62 -7.11 -1.65
C ALA A 34 13.58 -8.00 -0.97
N PHE A 35 12.30 -7.83 -1.30
CA PHE A 35 11.20 -8.61 -0.74
C PHE A 35 10.57 -9.60 -1.73
N GLY A 36 10.89 -9.51 -3.02
CA GLY A 36 10.25 -10.30 -4.09
C GLY A 36 8.79 -9.91 -4.35
N LEU A 37 8.42 -8.65 -4.04
CA LEU A 37 7.03 -8.18 -4.06
C LEU A 37 6.90 -6.94 -4.92
N CYS A 38 5.68 -6.51 -5.28
CA CYS A 38 5.52 -5.19 -5.89
C CYS A 38 5.72 -4.07 -4.84
N LEU A 39 6.10 -2.88 -5.31
CA LEU A 39 6.36 -1.71 -4.45
C LEU A 39 5.20 -1.36 -3.49
N ASP A 40 3.95 -1.56 -3.91
CA ASP A 40 2.77 -1.36 -3.06
C ASP A 40 2.74 -2.32 -1.87
N CYS A 41 3.03 -3.61 -2.13
CA CYS A 41 3.08 -4.63 -1.10
C CYS A 41 4.32 -4.45 -0.21
N SER A 42 5.49 -4.16 -0.79
CA SER A 42 6.73 -3.97 -0.03
C SER A 42 6.67 -2.72 0.86
N ALA A 43 5.98 -1.66 0.42
CA ALA A 43 5.74 -0.45 1.21
C ALA A 43 4.94 -0.74 2.50
N GLY A 44 4.07 -1.75 2.50
CA GLY A 44 3.35 -2.22 3.69
C GLY A 44 4.22 -3.06 4.63
N VAL A 45 5.07 -3.93 4.08
CA VAL A 45 5.96 -4.81 4.85
C VAL A 45 7.07 -4.01 5.55
N GLY A 46 7.65 -3.01 4.88
CA GLY A 46 8.67 -2.12 5.45
C GLY A 46 8.14 -1.21 6.58
N ARG A 47 6.81 -1.04 6.69
CA ARG A 47 6.14 -0.27 7.76
C ARG A 47 5.71 -1.15 8.95
N GLY A 48 6.24 -2.36 9.08
CA GLY A 48 6.08 -3.20 10.29
C GLY A 48 6.77 -2.67 11.55
N SER A 49 7.33 -1.46 11.54
CA SER A 49 7.94 -0.81 12.71
C SER A 49 7.72 0.70 12.67
N GLY A 50 6.45 1.11 12.59
CA GLY A 50 6.10 2.52 12.57
C GLY A 50 4.60 2.71 12.67
N SER A 51 4.02 2.29 13.81
CA SER A 51 2.72 2.73 14.27
C SER A 51 2.68 4.26 14.29
N GLY A 52 2.27 4.84 13.17
CA GLY A 52 1.78 6.20 13.04
C GLY A 52 0.28 6.15 12.79
N THR A 53 -0.46 5.40 13.60
CA THR A 53 -1.89 5.62 13.79
C THR A 53 -2.02 6.98 14.48
N GLY A 54 -2.05 8.03 13.68
CA GLY A 54 -2.46 9.37 14.09
C GLY A 54 -3.96 9.41 14.28
N GLU A 55 -4.49 8.53 15.14
CA GLU A 55 -5.87 8.59 15.62
C GLU A 55 -5.84 9.11 17.04
N GLU A 56 -5.85 10.43 17.19
CA GLU A 56 -6.38 11.09 18.38
C GLU A 56 -7.24 12.28 17.89
N PRO A 57 -8.46 12.04 17.37
CA PRO A 57 -9.47 13.08 17.41
C PRO A 57 -9.79 13.29 18.89
N GLY A 58 -9.06 14.21 19.52
CA GLY A 58 -9.28 14.68 20.88
C GLY A 58 -10.68 15.27 21.00
N HIS A 59 -11.63 14.40 21.27
CA HIS A 59 -12.97 14.72 21.71
C HIS A 59 -12.87 15.31 23.10
N ASN A 60 -12.77 16.63 23.16
CA ASN A 60 -12.97 17.35 24.40
C ASN A 60 -14.48 17.57 24.60
N ASP A 61 -15.22 16.48 24.83
CA ASP A 61 -16.53 16.54 25.50
C ASP A 61 -16.25 16.78 26.98
N THR A 62 -15.87 18.01 27.32
CA THR A 62 -15.91 18.46 28.69
C THR A 62 -16.21 19.95 28.72
N GLY A 63 -17.46 20.25 29.05
CA GLY A 63 -17.76 21.42 29.87
C GLY A 63 -19.00 22.19 29.46
N ASP A 64 -19.89 22.36 30.46
CA ASP A 64 -20.80 23.49 30.64
C ASP A 64 -22.09 23.46 29.77
N ASN A 65 -23.34 23.63 30.24
CA ASN A 65 -23.85 24.15 31.52
C ASN A 65 -25.41 24.15 31.58
N VAL A 66 -26.07 23.08 32.01
CA VAL A 66 -27.48 23.19 32.48
C VAL A 66 -27.54 23.13 34.00
N ARG A 67 -27.51 24.31 34.62
CA ARG A 67 -27.91 24.52 36.01
C ARG A 67 -29.44 24.64 36.07
N PHE A 68 -30.03 23.75 36.88
CA PHE A 68 -31.36 23.71 37.52
C PHE A 68 -32.52 24.52 36.93
#